data_AF-A0AAE1UNX5-F1
#
_entry.id   AF-A0AAE1UNX5-F1
#
_cell.length_a   1.000
_cell.length_b   1.000
_cell.length_c   1.000
_cell.angle_alpha   90.00
_cell.angle_beta   90.00
_cell.angle_gamma   90.00
#
_symmetry.space_group_name_H-M   'P 1'
#
loop_
_entity.id
_entity.type
_entity.pdbx_description
1 polymer ?
#
loop_
_entity_poly.entity_id
_entity_poly.type
_entity_poly.pdbx_seq_one_letter_code
_entity_poly.pdbx_strand_id
1 'polypeptide(L)'
;MSVRHPLSRLVSAFRDKFGGGNTLVKAMHPPKYRLFWRPALRALGKRKKAPIQFTFAEFLQFALYIRPTDRHWRSMAEICSPCSLSYQYILKLETFSEDLAYLAMKLNITRVISIHKRNNKKGESTTDGTRTVRPTTDHLTLDPAYLKYYLQLPPRLLANVIKKYKLDLELFGYKIPPALVNRTKI
;
A
#
# COMPACT_ATOMS: atom_id res chain seq x y z
N MET A 1 -1.16 -11.36 12.81
CA MET A 1 -0.55 -10.26 12.01
C MET A 1 -1.65 -9.46 11.31
N SER A 2 -1.37 -8.26 10.82
CA SER A 2 -2.28 -7.54 9.92
C SER A 2 -1.69 -7.38 8.51
N VAL A 3 -2.53 -7.51 7.49
CA VAL A 3 -2.18 -7.42 6.07
C VAL A 3 -3.15 -6.49 5.34
N ARG A 4 -2.75 -6.05 4.15
CA ARG A 4 -3.55 -5.20 3.26
C ARG A 4 -3.22 -5.59 1.83
N HIS A 5 -4.18 -5.42 0.92
CA HIS A 5 -3.96 -5.66 -0.50
C HIS A 5 -2.65 -4.97 -0.95
N PRO A 6 -1.68 -5.69 -1.53
CA PRO A 6 -0.33 -5.15 -1.77
C PRO A 6 -0.34 -3.94 -2.69
N LEU A 7 -1.18 -3.94 -3.73
CA LEU A 7 -1.38 -2.76 -4.59
C LEU A 7 -2.00 -1.56 -3.83
N SER A 8 -2.87 -1.79 -2.85
CA SER A 8 -3.40 -0.70 -2.00
C SER A 8 -2.31 -0.10 -1.12
N ARG A 9 -1.37 -0.92 -0.61
CA ARG A 9 -0.23 -0.44 0.20
C ARG A 9 0.66 0.51 -0.60
N LEU A 10 0.93 0.20 -1.86
CA LEU A 10 1.75 1.04 -2.74
C LEU A 10 1.13 2.42 -2.99
N VAL A 11 -0.17 2.48 -3.31
CA VAL A 11 -0.86 3.76 -3.52
C VAL A 11 -0.93 4.56 -2.21
N SER A 12 -1.19 3.88 -1.09
CA SER A 12 -1.18 4.51 0.23
C SER A 12 0.19 5.10 0.57
N ALA A 13 1.27 4.35 0.33
CA ALA A 13 2.64 4.79 0.57
C ALA A 13 3.04 5.97 -0.34
N PHE A 14 2.62 5.91 -1.61
CA PHE A 14 2.85 7.00 -2.55
C PHE A 14 2.17 8.28 -2.09
N ARG A 15 0.89 8.22 -1.70
CA ARG A 15 0.12 9.37 -1.24
C ARG A 15 0.65 9.94 0.07
N ASP A 16 1.04 9.08 1.00
CA ASP A 16 1.63 9.49 2.29
C ASP A 16 2.94 10.25 2.09
N LYS A 17 3.84 9.69 1.27
CA LYS A 17 5.19 10.23 1.11
C LYS A 17 5.28 11.36 0.08
N PHE A 18 4.53 11.27 -1.02
CA PHE A 18 4.65 12.17 -2.18
C PHE A 18 3.35 12.94 -2.49
N GLY A 19 2.28 12.73 -1.74
CA GLY A 19 1.05 13.53 -1.87
C GLY A 19 1.19 14.94 -1.28
N GLY A 20 0.25 15.82 -1.59
CA GLY A 20 0.10 17.14 -0.95
C GLY A 20 1.27 18.11 -1.17
N GLY A 21 2.01 17.97 -2.27
CA GLY A 21 3.17 18.83 -2.56
C GLY A 21 4.47 18.44 -1.84
N ASN A 22 4.51 17.26 -1.22
CA ASN A 22 5.74 16.73 -0.63
C ASN A 22 6.82 16.51 -1.70
N THR A 23 7.98 17.14 -1.49
CA THR A 23 9.14 16.95 -2.36
C THR A 23 9.86 15.64 -2.00
N LEU A 24 10.58 15.05 -2.96
CA LEU A 24 11.42 13.88 -2.68
C LEU A 24 12.37 14.12 -1.49
N VAL A 25 12.89 15.34 -1.33
CA VAL A 25 13.78 15.65 -0.19
C VAL A 25 13.07 15.46 1.15
N LYS A 26 11.81 15.87 1.28
CA LYS A 26 11.01 15.65 2.50
C LYS A 26 10.60 14.18 2.64
N ALA A 27 10.12 13.57 1.56
CA ALA A 27 9.65 12.18 1.52
C ALA A 27 10.75 11.16 1.83
N MET A 28 11.98 11.46 1.39
CA MET A 28 13.14 10.56 1.39
C MET A 28 14.29 11.10 2.24
N HIS A 29 13.99 12.03 3.16
CA HIS A 29 14.92 12.58 4.14
C HIS A 29 15.67 11.50 4.94
N PRO A 30 15.07 10.34 5.31
CA PRO A 30 15.80 9.34 6.07
C PRO A 30 17.08 8.87 5.35
N PRO A 31 18.25 8.87 6.02
CA PRO A 31 19.55 8.56 5.41
C PRO A 31 19.60 7.25 4.63
N LYS A 32 18.84 6.24 5.07
CA LYS A 32 18.72 4.93 4.43
C LYS A 32 18.25 4.97 2.97
N TYR A 33 17.58 6.02 2.53
CA TYR A 33 17.15 6.14 1.12
C TYR A 33 18.20 6.83 0.24
N ARG A 34 19.18 7.53 0.82
CA ARG A 34 20.14 8.38 0.09
C ARG A 34 20.97 7.61 -0.93
N LEU A 35 21.36 6.38 -0.59
CA LEU A 35 22.14 5.51 -1.48
C LEU A 35 21.35 5.11 -2.73
N PHE A 36 20.03 5.10 -2.65
CA PHE A 36 19.18 4.55 -3.70
C PHE A 36 18.46 5.61 -4.53
N TRP A 37 17.97 6.69 -3.92
CA TRP A 37 17.24 7.71 -4.66
C TRP A 37 18.14 8.54 -5.58
N ARG A 38 19.42 8.72 -5.23
CA ARG A 38 20.35 9.48 -6.06
C ARG A 38 20.61 8.79 -7.41
N PRO A 39 20.96 7.49 -7.47
CA PRO A 39 21.01 6.75 -8.73
C PRO A 39 19.67 6.73 -9.46
N ALA A 40 18.55 6.47 -8.75
CA ALA A 40 17.23 6.41 -9.37
C ALA A 40 16.84 7.74 -10.05
N LEU A 41 17.10 8.89 -9.42
CA LEU A 41 16.87 10.20 -10.03
C LEU A 41 17.71 10.44 -11.28
N ARG A 42 18.98 10.01 -11.27
CA ARG A 42 19.83 10.12 -12.46
C ARG A 42 19.29 9.28 -13.60
N ALA A 43 18.87 8.04 -13.32
CA ALA A 43 18.25 7.16 -14.31
C ALA A 43 16.94 7.75 -14.87
N LEU A 44 16.19 8.49 -14.04
CA LEU A 44 14.99 9.23 -14.44
C LEU A 44 15.26 10.60 -15.09
N GLY A 45 16.52 11.01 -15.26
CA GLY A 45 16.88 12.32 -15.80
C GLY A 45 16.53 13.52 -14.90
N LYS A 46 16.13 13.30 -13.64
CA LYS A 46 15.70 14.35 -12.71
C LYS A 46 16.89 14.93 -11.94
N ARG A 47 17.14 16.24 -12.12
CA ARG A 47 18.21 16.97 -11.41
C ARG A 47 17.74 17.55 -10.08
N LYS A 48 18.65 17.67 -9.11
CA LYS A 48 18.38 18.16 -7.74
C LYS A 48 17.86 19.60 -7.62
N LYS A 49 17.90 20.40 -8.70
CA LYS A 49 17.73 21.86 -8.63
C LYS A 49 16.28 22.33 -8.44
N ALA A 50 15.28 21.45 -8.58
CA ALA A 50 13.87 21.79 -8.40
C ALA A 50 13.23 20.93 -7.29
N PRO A 51 12.11 21.36 -6.68
CA PRO A 51 11.28 20.47 -5.87
C PRO A 51 10.86 19.26 -6.73
N ILE A 52 11.50 18.12 -6.51
CA ILE A 52 11.26 16.93 -7.32
C ILE A 52 9.97 16.28 -6.84
N GLN A 53 8.93 16.38 -7.67
CA GLN A 53 7.71 15.58 -7.53
C GLN A 53 7.90 14.24 -8.25
N PHE A 54 7.29 13.19 -7.70
CA PHE A 54 7.27 11.86 -8.30
C PHE A 54 5.88 11.59 -8.84
N THR A 55 5.82 11.07 -10.07
CA THR A 55 4.64 10.37 -10.53
C THR A 55 4.54 9.01 -9.83
N PHE A 56 3.36 8.41 -9.86
CA PHE A 56 3.19 7.07 -9.31
C PHE A 56 4.04 6.03 -10.05
N ALA A 57 4.19 6.16 -11.37
CA ALA A 57 5.04 5.27 -12.16
C ALA A 57 6.51 5.34 -11.74
N GLU A 58 7.05 6.55 -11.54
CA GLU A 58 8.44 6.73 -11.07
C GLU A 58 8.62 6.19 -9.65
N PHE A 59 7.63 6.39 -8.77
CA PHE A 59 7.64 5.79 -7.44
C PHE A 59 7.70 4.26 -7.51
N LEU A 60 6.94 3.64 -8.42
CA LEU A 60 6.97 2.19 -8.58
C LEU A 60 8.30 1.69 -9.16
N GLN A 61 8.88 2.38 -10.14
CA GLN A 61 10.22 2.04 -10.63
C GLN A 61 11.26 2.09 -9.50
N PHE A 62 11.18 3.13 -8.68
CA PHE A 62 11.99 3.27 -7.47
C PHE A 62 11.73 2.11 -6.48
N ALA A 63 10.47 1.83 -6.15
CA ALA A 63 10.08 0.78 -5.22
C ALA A 63 10.47 -0.63 -5.70
N LEU A 64 10.53 -0.86 -7.02
CA LEU A 64 11.03 -2.09 -7.62
C LEU A 64 12.55 -2.23 -7.49
N TYR A 65 13.29 -1.17 -7.79
CA TYR A 65 14.76 -1.18 -7.87
C TYR A 65 15.46 -1.34 -6.51
N ILE A 66 14.81 -0.92 -5.44
CA ILE A 66 15.48 -0.75 -4.14
C ILE A 66 15.15 -1.94 -3.27
N ARG A 67 16.21 -2.64 -2.81
CA ARG A 67 16.04 -3.67 -1.78
C ARG A 67 15.30 -3.03 -0.61
N PRO A 68 14.12 -3.55 -0.25
CA PRO A 68 13.11 -2.75 0.41
C PRO A 68 13.44 -2.63 1.91
N THR A 69 14.27 -1.65 2.27
CA THR A 69 14.45 -1.25 3.68
C THR A 69 13.22 -0.53 4.21
N ASP A 70 12.38 0.03 3.33
CA ASP A 70 11.07 0.55 3.72
C ASP A 70 10.03 -0.57 3.77
N ARG A 71 9.42 -0.73 4.94
CA ARG A 71 8.31 -1.65 5.12
C ARG A 71 7.11 -1.33 4.21
N HIS A 72 6.89 -0.07 3.83
CA HIS A 72 5.71 0.34 3.06
C HIS A 72 5.58 -0.31 1.66
N TRP A 73 6.70 -0.60 1.00
CA TRP A 73 6.74 -1.27 -0.31
C TRP A 73 7.56 -2.56 -0.29
N ARG A 74 7.85 -3.11 0.89
CA ARG A 74 8.33 -4.47 1.03
C ARG A 74 7.16 -5.45 0.97
N SER A 75 7.39 -6.64 0.44
CA SER A 75 6.42 -7.74 0.49
C SER A 75 6.05 -8.05 1.95
N MET A 76 4.76 -8.32 2.21
CA MET A 76 4.34 -8.76 3.55
C MET A 76 4.83 -10.16 3.89
N ALA A 77 4.94 -11.05 2.90
CA ALA A 77 5.57 -12.35 3.09
C ALA A 77 7.01 -12.20 3.61
N GLU A 78 7.75 -11.20 3.14
CA GLU A 78 9.09 -10.90 3.67
C GLU A 78 9.08 -10.19 5.04
N ILE A 79 8.13 -9.27 5.29
CA ILE A 79 8.12 -8.49 6.54
C ILE A 79 7.74 -9.36 7.73
N CYS A 80 6.72 -10.21 7.57
CA CYS A 80 6.11 -10.94 8.68
C CYS A 80 6.44 -12.43 8.67
N SER A 81 7.13 -12.95 7.65
CA SER A 81 7.50 -14.38 7.54
C SER A 81 6.35 -15.32 7.99
N PRO A 82 5.14 -15.18 7.41
CA PRO A 82 3.95 -15.96 7.75
C PRO A 82 4.18 -17.48 7.68
N CYS A 83 5.13 -17.93 6.86
CA CYS A 83 5.47 -19.35 6.71
C CYS A 83 6.40 -19.88 7.82
N SER A 84 7.07 -18.98 8.56
CA SER A 84 8.05 -19.33 9.59
C SER A 84 7.55 -19.04 11.01
N LEU A 85 6.47 -18.28 11.14
CA LEU A 85 5.86 -17.91 12.42
C LEU A 85 4.43 -18.46 12.48
N SER A 86 4.08 -19.06 13.62
CA SER A 86 2.75 -19.64 13.86
C SER A 86 1.76 -18.57 14.30
N TYR A 87 1.18 -17.84 13.34
CA TYR A 87 0.15 -16.86 13.62
C TYR A 87 -1.20 -17.53 13.84
N GLN A 88 -1.84 -17.29 15.00
CA GLN A 88 -3.22 -17.75 15.23
C GLN A 88 -4.24 -16.98 14.38
N TYR A 89 -3.95 -15.70 14.08
CA TYR A 89 -4.86 -14.83 13.34
C TYR A 89 -4.14 -13.93 12.33
N ILE A 90 -4.75 -13.76 11.16
CA ILE A 90 -4.33 -12.84 10.11
C ILE A 90 -5.51 -11.89 9.84
N LEU A 91 -5.33 -10.61 10.20
CA LEU A 91 -6.35 -9.58 10.01
C LEU A 91 -6.11 -8.85 8.69
N LYS A 92 -7.17 -8.49 7.98
CA LYS A 92 -7.13 -7.70 6.75
C LYS A 92 -7.58 -6.27 7.04
N LEU A 93 -6.85 -5.30 6.53
CA LEU A 93 -7.22 -3.88 6.67
C LEU A 93 -8.55 -3.56 5.97
N GLU A 94 -8.93 -4.37 4.98
CA GLU A 94 -10.19 -4.26 4.25
C GLU A 94 -11.42 -4.69 5.07
N THR A 95 -11.24 -5.57 6.07
CA THR A 95 -12.28 -6.08 7.00
C THR A 95 -11.91 -5.82 8.45
N PHE A 96 -11.13 -4.76 8.70
CA PHE A 96 -10.46 -4.56 9.99
C PHE A 96 -11.44 -4.42 11.16
N SER A 97 -12.59 -3.77 10.94
CA SER A 97 -13.60 -3.59 11.98
C SER A 97 -14.25 -4.91 12.34
N GLU A 98 -14.60 -5.73 11.35
CA GLU A 98 -15.17 -7.06 11.51
C GLU A 98 -14.16 -8.01 12.18
N ASP A 99 -12.92 -8.02 11.72
CA ASP A 99 -11.84 -8.84 12.28
C ASP A 99 -11.59 -8.51 13.75
N LEU A 100 -11.60 -7.23 14.12
CA LEU A 100 -11.44 -6.80 15.51
C LEU A 100 -12.63 -7.18 16.38
N ALA A 101 -13.86 -7.05 15.88
CA ALA A 101 -15.05 -7.48 16.61
C ALA A 101 -15.00 -8.99 16.88
N TYR A 102 -14.62 -9.79 15.87
CA TYR A 102 -14.44 -11.23 16.03
C TYR A 102 -13.36 -11.57 17.05
N LEU A 103 -12.20 -10.91 17.00
CA LEU A 103 -11.12 -11.15 17.96
C LEU A 103 -11.49 -10.74 19.37
N ALA A 104 -12.18 -9.62 19.55
CA ALA A 104 -12.64 -9.19 20.85
C ALA A 104 -13.57 -10.23 21.49
N MET A 105 -14.52 -10.76 20.70
CA MET A 105 -15.37 -11.86 21.13
C MET A 105 -14.54 -13.11 21.49
N LYS A 106 -13.61 -13.53 20.63
CA LYS A 106 -12.79 -14.74 20.85
C LYS A 106 -11.85 -14.64 22.05
N LEU A 107 -11.41 -13.43 22.39
CA LEU A 107 -10.47 -13.19 23.49
C LEU A 107 -11.18 -12.70 24.77
N ASN A 108 -12.52 -12.73 24.82
CA ASN A 108 -13.34 -12.23 25.93
C ASN A 108 -12.99 -10.78 26.33
N ILE A 109 -12.69 -9.94 25.35
CA ILE A 109 -12.40 -8.52 25.55
C ILE A 109 -13.74 -7.77 25.64
N THR A 110 -14.11 -7.37 26.85
CA THR A 110 -15.39 -6.70 27.16
C THR A 110 -15.42 -5.20 26.86
N ARG A 111 -14.25 -4.58 26.60
CA ARG A 111 -14.13 -3.16 26.22
C ARG A 111 -13.37 -3.01 24.91
N VAL A 112 -14.10 -2.94 23.80
CA VAL A 112 -13.55 -2.51 22.52
C VAL A 112 -13.80 -1.01 22.40
N ILE A 113 -12.75 -0.20 22.49
CA ILE A 113 -12.86 1.22 22.11
C ILE A 113 -13.16 1.24 20.62
N SER A 114 -14.30 1.80 20.22
CA SER A 114 -14.66 1.97 18.82
C SER A 114 -13.50 2.62 18.06
N ILE A 115 -12.89 1.89 17.13
CA ILE A 115 -11.80 2.42 16.31
C ILE A 115 -12.41 3.21 15.17
N HIS A 116 -12.70 4.48 15.43
CA HIS A 116 -12.94 5.43 14.35
C HIS A 116 -11.64 5.56 13.54
N LYS A 117 -11.68 5.27 12.23
CA LYS A 117 -10.56 5.54 11.33
C LYS A 117 -10.22 7.04 11.44
N ARG A 118 -9.12 7.38 12.12
CA ARG A 118 -8.57 8.75 12.09
C ARG A 118 -8.25 9.08 10.65
N ASN A 119 -9.09 9.89 10.02
CA ASN A 119 -8.74 10.57 8.79
C ASN A 119 -7.60 11.52 9.14
N ASN A 120 -6.40 11.24 8.63
CA ASN A 120 -5.24 12.15 8.71
C ASN A 120 -5.44 13.36 7.78
N LYS A 121 -6.60 14.01 7.84
CA LYS A 121 -6.81 15.35 7.29
C LYS A 121 -6.56 16.32 8.44
N LYS A 122 -5.45 17.05 8.39
CA LYS A 122 -5.29 18.28 9.18
C LYS A 122 -6.43 19.21 8.76
N GLY A 123 -7.30 19.54 9.71
CA GLY A 123 -8.43 20.45 9.52
C GLY A 123 -9.67 19.74 8.99
N GLU A 124 -10.62 19.52 9.90
CA GLU A 124 -12.06 19.73 9.75
C GLU A 124 -12.80 18.68 10.60
N SER A 125 -13.19 19.11 11.80
CA SER A 125 -14.11 18.39 12.67
C SER A 125 -15.45 18.29 11.96
N THR A 126 -15.71 17.17 11.29
CA THR A 126 -17.06 16.77 10.92
C THR A 126 -17.47 15.63 11.85
N THR A 127 -18.38 15.97 12.75
CA THR A 127 -19.19 15.05 13.54
C THR A 127 -20.10 14.27 12.60
N ASP A 128 -19.56 13.30 11.88
CA ASP A 128 -20.21 12.05 11.48
C ASP A 128 -19.17 11.17 10.76
N GLY A 129 -18.44 10.39 11.54
CA GLY A 129 -17.34 9.54 11.07
C GLY A 129 -17.79 8.23 10.44
N THR A 130 -19.08 8.11 10.08
CA THR A 130 -19.63 6.93 9.42
C THR A 130 -19.31 6.98 7.94
N ARG A 131 -18.03 6.74 7.57
CA ARG A 131 -17.80 6.13 6.25
C ARG A 131 -18.48 4.77 6.33
N THR A 132 -19.70 4.71 5.82
CA THR A 132 -20.36 3.46 5.46
C THR A 132 -19.30 2.62 4.76
N VAL A 133 -18.87 1.55 5.43
CA VAL A 133 -18.19 0.45 4.76
C VAL A 133 -19.26 0.00 3.77
N ARG A 134 -19.20 0.53 2.54
CA ARG A 134 -20.04 -0.01 1.48
C ARG A 134 -19.73 -1.50 1.51
N PRO A 135 -20.72 -2.38 1.64
CA PRO A 135 -20.52 -3.80 1.49
C PRO A 135 -20.12 -4.03 0.02
N THR A 136 -18.87 -3.76 -0.30
CA THR A 136 -18.26 -4.24 -1.52
C THR A 136 -18.00 -5.70 -1.23
N THR A 137 -18.85 -6.54 -1.81
CA THR A 137 -18.81 -8.00 -1.74
C THR A 137 -17.44 -8.61 -2.12
N ASP A 138 -16.49 -7.81 -2.61
CA ASP A 138 -15.14 -8.22 -2.92
C ASP A 138 -14.05 -7.44 -2.16
N HIS A 139 -13.99 -7.63 -0.83
CA HIS A 139 -12.91 -7.12 0.04
C HIS A 139 -11.51 -7.65 -0.33
N LEU A 140 -11.42 -8.63 -1.22
CA LEU A 140 -10.18 -9.23 -1.70
C LEU A 140 -9.64 -8.51 -2.95
N THR A 141 -10.43 -7.62 -3.56
CA THR A 141 -9.99 -6.82 -4.70
C THR A 141 -9.42 -5.46 -4.29
N LEU A 142 -8.67 -4.86 -5.21
CA LEU A 142 -8.15 -3.51 -5.08
C LEU A 142 -9.30 -2.49 -4.94
N ASP A 143 -9.16 -1.57 -3.98
CA ASP A 143 -10.07 -0.43 -3.83
C ASP A 143 -10.26 0.30 -5.18
N PRO A 144 -11.50 0.47 -5.68
CA PRO A 144 -11.77 1.15 -6.95
C PRO A 144 -11.15 2.55 -7.04
N ALA A 145 -11.03 3.26 -5.92
CA ALA A 145 -10.38 4.58 -5.88
C ALA A 145 -8.89 4.52 -6.21
N TYR A 146 -8.26 3.36 -6.04
CA TYR A 146 -6.85 3.12 -6.34
C TYR A 146 -6.61 2.53 -7.73
N LEU A 147 -7.63 1.94 -8.36
CA LEU A 147 -7.52 1.33 -9.69
C LEU A 147 -6.94 2.29 -10.74
N LYS A 148 -7.37 3.57 -10.71
CA LYS A 148 -6.92 4.62 -11.63
C LYS A 148 -5.39 4.81 -11.67
N TYR A 149 -4.71 4.59 -10.55
CA TYR A 149 -3.25 4.72 -10.48
C TYR A 149 -2.55 3.66 -11.35
N TYR A 150 -3.13 2.46 -11.43
CA TYR A 150 -2.55 1.33 -12.15
C TYR A 150 -2.93 1.31 -13.63
N LEU A 151 -4.12 1.81 -13.98
CA LEU A 151 -4.58 1.90 -15.37
C LEU A 151 -3.68 2.81 -16.23
N GLN A 152 -3.01 3.78 -15.62
CA GLN A 152 -2.10 4.71 -16.32
C GLN A 152 -0.68 4.18 -16.48
N LEU A 153 -0.33 3.03 -15.88
CA LEU A 153 1.05 2.51 -15.91
C LEU A 153 1.38 1.87 -17.26
N PRO A 154 2.64 1.95 -17.73
CA PRO A 154 3.12 1.12 -18.84
C PRO A 154 2.92 -0.38 -18.53
N PRO A 155 2.47 -1.20 -19.50
CA PRO A 155 2.20 -2.63 -19.31
C PRO A 155 3.36 -3.40 -18.64
N ARG A 156 4.60 -3.18 -19.12
CA ARG A 156 5.80 -3.82 -18.55
C ARG A 156 6.02 -3.45 -17.09
N LEU A 157 5.80 -2.19 -16.71
CA LEU A 157 5.95 -1.75 -15.32
C LEU A 157 4.87 -2.39 -14.44
N LEU A 158 3.61 -2.42 -14.90
CA LEU A 158 2.51 -3.08 -14.19
C LEU A 158 2.80 -4.57 -13.97
N ALA A 159 3.26 -5.28 -15.01
CA ALA A 159 3.62 -6.70 -14.93
C ALA A 159 4.74 -6.94 -13.91
N ASN A 160 5.78 -6.10 -13.89
CA ASN A 160 6.88 -6.22 -12.92
C ASN A 160 6.41 -5.97 -11.48
N VAL A 161 5.51 -5.01 -11.27
CA VAL A 161 4.91 -4.75 -9.95
C VAL A 161 4.09 -5.95 -9.49
N ILE A 162 3.20 -6.46 -10.33
CA ILE A 162 2.39 -7.65 -10.01
C ILE A 162 3.28 -8.85 -9.70
N LYS A 163 4.31 -9.10 -10.52
CA LYS A 163 5.28 -10.17 -10.31
C LYS A 163 5.98 -10.04 -8.95
N LYS A 164 6.41 -8.82 -8.56
CA LYS A 164 7.06 -8.58 -7.26
C LYS A 164 6.17 -8.94 -6.07
N TYR A 165 4.86 -8.68 -6.16
CA TYR A 165 3.92 -8.93 -5.05
C TYR A 165 3.06 -10.19 -5.26
N LYS A 166 3.41 -11.06 -6.22
CA LYS A 166 2.63 -12.27 -6.54
C LYS A 166 2.43 -13.16 -5.32
N LEU A 167 3.50 -13.41 -4.56
CA LEU A 167 3.43 -14.22 -3.34
C LEU A 167 2.49 -13.62 -2.29
N ASP A 168 2.51 -12.29 -2.09
CA ASP A 168 1.58 -11.63 -1.15
C ASP A 168 0.12 -11.77 -1.62
N LEU A 169 -0.12 -11.64 -2.93
CA LEU A 169 -1.46 -11.80 -3.50
C LEU A 169 -1.99 -13.21 -3.25
N GLU A 170 -1.20 -14.23 -3.58
CA GLU A 170 -1.58 -15.64 -3.45
C GLU A 170 -1.73 -16.06 -1.99
N LEU A 171 -0.72 -15.76 -1.16
CA LEU A 171 -0.69 -16.19 0.24
C LEU A 171 -1.84 -15.63 1.07
N PHE A 172 -2.26 -14.39 0.78
CA PHE A 172 -3.36 -13.75 1.49
C PHE A 172 -4.67 -13.78 0.70
N GLY A 173 -4.75 -14.48 -0.44
CA GLY A 173 -5.98 -14.62 -1.22
C GLY A 173 -6.49 -13.33 -1.86
N TYR A 174 -5.65 -12.33 -2.08
CA TYR A 174 -6.02 -11.09 -2.76
C TYR A 174 -6.12 -11.30 -4.28
N LYS A 175 -7.12 -10.68 -4.90
CA LYS A 175 -7.41 -10.79 -6.32
C LYS A 175 -6.92 -9.57 -7.10
N ILE A 176 -6.33 -9.82 -8.26
CA ILE A 176 -5.99 -8.76 -9.21
C ILE A 176 -7.27 -8.38 -9.98
N PRO A 177 -7.65 -7.09 -10.05
CA PRO A 177 -8.80 -6.67 -10.86
C PRO A 177 -8.66 -7.12 -12.33
N PRO A 178 -9.73 -7.62 -12.97
CA PRO A 178 -9.69 -8.08 -14.37
C PRO A 178 -9.14 -7.03 -15.34
N ALA A 179 -9.48 -5.75 -15.11
CA ALA A 179 -8.97 -4.62 -15.89
C ALA A 179 -7.44 -4.48 -15.88
N LEU A 180 -6.76 -4.98 -14.83
CA LEU A 180 -5.30 -5.00 -14.75
C LEU A 180 -4.72 -6.28 -15.35
N VAL A 181 -5.38 -7.43 -15.17
CA VAL A 181 -4.94 -8.72 -15.73
C VAL A 181 -4.78 -8.63 -17.25
N ASN A 182 -5.77 -8.06 -17.94
CA ASN A 182 -5.74 -7.93 -19.40
C ASN A 182 -4.58 -7.06 -19.92
N ARG A 183 -4.03 -6.17 -19.09
CA ARG A 183 -2.90 -5.30 -19.45
C ARG A 183 -1.53 -5.92 -19.16
N THR A 184 -1.50 -7.09 -18.53
CA THR A 184 -0.27 -7.78 -18.13
C THR A 184 0.09 -8.97 -19.01
N LYS A 185 -0.83 -9.39 -19.90
CA LYS A 185 -0.56 -10.35 -20.96
C LYS A 185 0.29 -9.63 -22.01
N ILE A 186 1.59 -9.90 -22.00
CA ILE A 186 2.54 -9.52 -23.06
C ILE A 186 2.84 -10.79 -23.85
#